data_AF-A0AAJ0GL52-F1
#
_entry.id   AF-A0AAJ0GL52-F1
#
_cell.length_a   1.000
_cell.length_b   1.000
_cell.length_c   1.000
_cell.angle_alpha   90.00
_cell.angle_beta   90.00
_cell.angle_gamma   90.00
#
_symmetry.space_group_name_H-M   'P 1'
#
loop_
_entity.id
_entity.type
_entity.pdbx_description
1 polymer ?
#
loop_
_entity_poly.entity_id
_entity_poly.type
_entity_poly.pdbx_seq_one_letter_code
_entity_poly.pdbx_strand_id
1 'polypeptide(L)'
;MVVLNMMYNLYFHPLARFPGPPLARSSLLWRLWHTMRGRSHRVIQRAHQEYGPVFRVSPNELSFASVGSWKAIYGFPGPGKDHLIKGEFYDIFGGAYKTGCVGSERNPTIHARKKKNLTAAFSVKALAAQEPIVQACLDRFVEKLGPLSEKSVGKGINVVEWLEMAAFDILGEMAFGEGFGCVEKEEHHSWMDLILKHLFEVTMVDNLRRFKVLAVLGRVLLPSLVSGVREEHSMYSRAKVQKRLDASTPRQDFFTHIVNKVRSGDVSQEEMTAHASTLIIAGGETTATALAAAVYYLLKTPGTLEKLTHEIRSRYKSYSEIDATSAQQLPYLQAVIQEALRIHPPGSQGFPRVSPGCEIDGYWVPKGTEVYTSAWTVTHDPQYFHDPMTFKPERWLDPDCADVTEASQPFSLGYRACIGRNFAFLEMASCLSKMLFRYDLKLVDNDLDWEAASRCYVMWWKAPVHVLFEERARRNDEVPPCELGELEH
;
A
#
# COMPACT_ATOMS: atom_id res chain seq x y z
N MET A 1 16.78 -10.85 -36.76
CA MET A 1 15.65 -10.02 -36.28
C MET A 1 15.91 -9.38 -34.92
N VAL A 2 16.38 -10.12 -33.90
CA VAL A 2 16.67 -9.58 -32.54
C VAL A 2 17.74 -8.48 -32.55
N VAL A 3 18.89 -8.71 -33.20
CA VAL A 3 19.98 -7.71 -33.29
C VAL A 3 19.55 -6.43 -33.99
N LEU A 4 18.79 -6.54 -35.10
CA LEU A 4 18.23 -5.38 -35.81
C LEU A 4 17.29 -4.56 -34.90
N ASN A 5 16.42 -5.22 -34.13
CA ASN A 5 15.55 -4.53 -33.17
C ASN A 5 16.36 -3.86 -32.04
N MET A 6 17.43 -4.50 -31.56
CA MET A 6 18.31 -3.89 -30.56
C MET A 6 19.02 -2.65 -31.09
N MET A 7 19.53 -2.71 -32.33
CA MET A 7 20.14 -1.54 -32.99
C MET A 7 19.12 -0.43 -33.23
N TYR A 8 17.91 -0.77 -33.72
CA TYR A 8 16.82 0.19 -33.83
C TYR A 8 16.52 0.86 -32.48
N ASN A 9 16.39 0.06 -31.42
CA ASN A 9 16.10 0.56 -30.09
C ASN A 9 17.17 1.52 -29.57
N LEU A 10 18.45 1.25 -29.84
CA LEU A 10 19.56 2.08 -29.36
C LEU A 10 19.72 3.39 -30.13
N TYR A 11 19.55 3.38 -31.46
CA TYR A 11 19.94 4.50 -32.32
C TYR A 11 18.77 5.25 -32.96
N PHE A 12 17.66 4.58 -33.23
CA PHE A 12 16.57 5.12 -34.06
C PHE A 12 15.22 5.22 -33.34
N HIS A 13 15.07 4.57 -32.18
CA HIS A 13 13.86 4.70 -31.38
C HIS A 13 13.62 6.15 -30.97
N PRO A 14 12.36 6.62 -30.86
CA PRO A 14 12.05 7.95 -30.35
C PRO A 14 12.61 8.28 -28.96
N LEU A 15 13.04 7.25 -28.21
CA LEU A 15 13.67 7.36 -26.90
C LEU A 15 15.20 7.11 -26.93
N ALA A 16 15.82 7.06 -28.10
CA ALA A 16 17.26 6.80 -28.26
C ALA A 16 18.13 7.83 -27.51
N ARG A 17 17.63 9.08 -27.40
CA ARG A 17 18.27 10.18 -26.67
C ARG A 17 18.28 10.01 -25.15
N PHE A 18 17.36 9.21 -24.60
CA PHE A 18 17.31 9.02 -23.15
C PHE A 18 18.41 8.05 -22.73
N PRO A 19 19.17 8.37 -21.66
CA PRO A 19 20.22 7.50 -21.16
C PRO A 19 19.63 6.27 -20.48
N GLY A 20 20.49 5.36 -20.03
CA GLY A 20 20.11 4.14 -19.32
C GLY A 20 21.04 2.98 -19.63
N PRO A 21 20.93 1.88 -18.86
CA PRO A 21 21.74 0.69 -19.08
C PRO A 21 21.58 0.17 -20.53
N PRO A 22 22.66 -0.26 -21.21
CA PRO A 22 22.59 -0.71 -22.60
C PRO A 22 21.52 -1.77 -22.83
N LEU A 23 21.41 -2.75 -21.93
CA LEU A 23 20.44 -3.84 -22.03
C LEU A 23 18.98 -3.37 -21.84
N ALA A 24 18.76 -2.34 -21.02
CA ALA A 24 17.45 -1.71 -20.80
C ALA A 24 17.01 -0.89 -22.02
N ARG A 25 17.96 -0.16 -22.62
CA ARG A 25 17.71 0.63 -23.84
C ARG A 25 17.45 -0.26 -25.04
N SER A 26 18.16 -1.38 -25.17
CA SER A 26 18.11 -2.24 -26.36
C SER A 26 17.02 -3.33 -26.32
N SER A 27 16.63 -3.80 -25.12
CA SER A 27 15.81 -5.01 -24.96
C SER A 27 14.93 -5.00 -23.70
N LEU A 28 13.99 -5.94 -23.63
CA LEU A 28 13.15 -6.16 -22.45
C LEU A 28 13.83 -7.01 -21.35
N LEU A 29 15.02 -7.56 -21.61
CA LEU A 29 15.67 -8.53 -20.73
C LEU A 29 16.09 -7.91 -19.40
N TRP A 30 16.56 -6.67 -19.41
CA TRP A 30 16.94 -5.96 -18.19
C TRP A 30 15.76 -5.80 -17.24
N ARG A 31 14.63 -5.32 -17.78
CA ARG A 31 13.38 -5.16 -17.01
C ARG A 31 12.89 -6.50 -16.47
N LEU A 32 12.81 -7.52 -17.33
CA LEU A 32 12.39 -8.87 -16.96
C LEU A 32 13.24 -9.40 -15.80
N TRP A 33 14.56 -9.35 -15.93
CA TRP A 33 15.48 -9.85 -14.92
C TRP A 33 15.29 -9.17 -13.56
N HIS A 34 15.21 -7.84 -13.52
CA HIS A 34 15.16 -7.11 -12.26
C HIS A 34 13.78 -7.15 -11.59
N THR A 35 12.70 -7.13 -12.37
CA THR A 35 11.33 -7.23 -11.83
C THR A 35 11.01 -8.64 -11.34
N MET A 36 11.45 -9.69 -12.05
CA MET A 36 11.24 -11.09 -11.63
C MET A 36 12.07 -11.47 -10.39
N ARG A 37 13.15 -10.74 -10.07
CA ARG A 37 13.91 -10.94 -8.83
C ARG A 37 13.34 -10.17 -7.64
N GLY A 38 12.33 -9.32 -7.85
CA GLY A 38 11.76 -8.46 -6.80
C GLY A 38 12.73 -7.43 -6.23
N ARG A 39 13.68 -6.93 -7.06
CA ARG A 39 14.76 -6.01 -6.65
C ARG A 39 14.90 -4.81 -7.57
N SER A 40 13.87 -4.50 -8.35
CA SER A 40 13.92 -3.41 -9.33
C SER A 40 14.11 -2.05 -8.68
N HIS A 41 13.55 -1.80 -7.49
CA HIS A 41 13.67 -0.52 -6.78
C HIS A 41 15.13 -0.13 -6.49
N ARG A 42 15.95 -1.04 -5.96
CA ARG A 42 17.40 -0.82 -5.72
C ARG A 42 18.20 -0.59 -7.01
N VAL A 43 17.79 -1.22 -8.10
CA VAL A 43 18.50 -1.12 -9.39
C VAL A 43 18.13 0.16 -10.11
N ILE A 44 16.85 0.55 -10.06
CA ILE A 44 16.34 1.81 -10.59
C ILE A 44 16.96 3.00 -9.84
N GLN A 45 17.05 2.92 -8.50
CA GLN A 45 17.72 3.95 -7.69
C GLN A 45 19.18 4.16 -8.13
N ARG A 46 19.96 3.08 -8.25
CA ARG A 46 21.35 3.14 -8.74
C ARG A 46 21.45 3.69 -10.16
N ALA A 47 20.51 3.31 -11.03
CA ALA A 47 20.48 3.83 -12.40
C ALA A 47 20.15 5.33 -12.44
N HIS A 48 19.29 5.85 -11.56
CA HIS A 48 19.07 7.29 -11.43
C HIS A 48 20.31 8.04 -10.94
N GLN A 49 21.09 7.45 -10.03
CA GLN A 49 22.38 8.02 -9.59
C GLN A 49 23.40 8.11 -10.75
N GLU A 50 23.37 7.18 -11.69
CA GLU A 50 24.29 7.13 -12.84
C GLU A 50 23.82 7.96 -14.04
N TYR A 51 22.53 7.90 -14.38
CA TYR A 51 21.97 8.44 -15.62
C TYR A 51 21.15 9.73 -15.43
N GLY A 52 20.91 10.14 -14.19
CA GLY A 52 20.20 11.37 -13.85
C GLY A 52 18.69 11.19 -13.60
N PRO A 53 17.91 12.27 -13.61
CA PRO A 53 16.52 12.30 -13.12
C PRO A 53 15.54 11.53 -14.02
N VAL A 54 15.91 11.21 -15.25
CA VAL A 54 15.13 10.39 -16.17
C VAL A 54 16.04 9.43 -16.94
N PHE A 55 15.65 8.16 -17.00
CA PHE A 55 16.34 7.19 -17.83
C PHE A 55 15.38 6.12 -18.37
N ARG A 56 15.87 5.39 -19.37
CA ARG A 56 15.11 4.35 -20.07
C ARG A 56 15.28 2.99 -19.38
N VAL A 57 14.21 2.51 -18.76
CA VAL A 57 14.15 1.22 -18.04
C VAL A 57 13.76 0.05 -18.94
N SER A 58 13.12 0.34 -20.08
CA SER A 58 12.88 -0.63 -21.14
C SER A 58 12.72 0.12 -22.48
N PRO A 59 12.70 -0.55 -23.65
CA PRO A 59 12.72 0.14 -24.93
C PRO A 59 11.64 1.22 -25.11
N ASN A 60 10.47 1.10 -24.48
CA ASN A 60 9.40 2.09 -24.59
C ASN A 60 8.90 2.59 -23.21
N GLU A 61 9.80 2.65 -22.23
CA GLU A 61 9.46 2.98 -20.85
C GLU A 61 10.55 3.86 -20.20
N LEU A 62 10.11 4.96 -19.58
CA LEU A 62 10.98 5.88 -18.84
C LEU A 62 10.64 5.85 -17.35
N SER A 63 11.68 5.82 -16.52
CA SER A 63 11.56 6.08 -15.09
C SER A 63 12.01 7.51 -14.80
N PHE A 64 11.22 8.22 -14.00
CA PHE A 64 11.53 9.55 -13.50
C PHE A 64 11.79 9.49 -11.99
N ALA A 65 12.66 10.35 -11.48
CA ALA A 65 12.91 10.51 -10.07
C ALA A 65 13.05 11.99 -9.70
N SER A 66 11.93 12.70 -9.60
CA SER A 66 11.92 14.07 -9.07
C SER A 66 10.59 14.43 -8.40
N VAL A 67 10.60 15.50 -7.60
CA VAL A 67 9.36 16.13 -7.10
C VAL A 67 8.50 16.67 -8.25
N GLY A 68 9.13 17.20 -9.30
CA GLY A 68 8.45 17.72 -10.49
C GLY A 68 7.71 16.63 -11.26
N SER A 69 8.28 15.43 -11.37
CA SER A 69 7.67 14.32 -12.09
C SER A 69 6.41 13.80 -11.41
N TRP A 70 6.30 13.87 -10.07
CA TRP A 70 5.05 13.57 -9.36
C TRP A 70 3.90 14.44 -9.86
N LYS A 71 4.11 15.76 -9.88
CA LYS A 71 3.11 16.73 -10.34
C LYS A 71 2.82 16.57 -11.83
N ALA A 72 3.85 16.39 -12.66
CA ALA A 72 3.70 16.27 -14.11
C ALA A 72 2.98 14.99 -14.55
N ILE A 73 3.23 13.85 -13.89
CA ILE A 73 2.66 12.55 -14.29
C ILE A 73 1.30 12.29 -13.63
N TYR A 74 1.12 12.71 -12.37
CA TYR A 74 -0.05 12.34 -11.57
C TYR A 74 -0.95 13.51 -11.17
N GLY A 75 -0.45 14.75 -11.27
CA GLY A 75 -1.21 15.94 -10.92
C GLY A 75 -2.41 16.20 -11.84
N PHE A 76 -3.10 17.30 -11.55
CA PHE A 76 -4.13 17.83 -12.45
C PHE A 76 -3.45 18.37 -13.72
N PRO A 77 -3.92 18.01 -14.93
CA PRO A 77 -3.35 18.59 -16.14
C PRO A 77 -3.61 20.09 -16.18
N GLY A 78 -2.68 20.82 -16.79
CA GLY A 78 -2.90 22.24 -17.09
C GLY A 78 -4.04 22.43 -18.10
N PRO A 79 -4.59 23.67 -18.20
CA PRO A 79 -5.62 23.99 -19.18
C PRO A 79 -5.22 23.57 -20.60
N GLY A 80 -6.11 22.84 -21.29
CA GLY A 80 -5.89 22.40 -22.68
C GLY A 80 -4.87 21.28 -22.89
N LYS A 81 -4.31 20.69 -21.82
CA LYS A 81 -3.39 19.53 -21.92
C LYS A 81 -4.11 18.21 -21.75
N ASP A 82 -3.77 17.23 -22.58
CA ASP A 82 -4.26 15.86 -22.45
C ASP A 82 -3.76 15.20 -21.17
N HIS A 83 -4.62 14.36 -20.59
CA HIS A 83 -4.27 13.56 -19.43
C HIS A 83 -3.34 12.41 -19.82
N LEU A 84 -2.33 12.17 -19.00
CA LEU A 84 -1.65 10.89 -18.99
C LEU A 84 -2.63 9.82 -18.47
N ILE A 85 -2.91 8.82 -19.31
CA ILE A 85 -3.84 7.73 -18.95
C ILE A 85 -3.08 6.56 -18.33
N LYS A 86 -3.79 5.70 -17.59
CA LYS A 86 -3.22 4.46 -17.04
C LYS A 86 -2.67 3.55 -18.15
N GLY A 87 -1.51 2.96 -17.90
CA GLY A 87 -0.87 1.98 -18.80
C GLY A 87 -1.65 0.67 -18.95
N GLU A 88 -1.24 -0.17 -19.89
CA GLU A 88 -1.84 -1.49 -20.13
C GLU A 88 -1.65 -2.47 -18.95
N PHE A 89 -0.68 -2.21 -18.07
CA PHE A 89 -0.52 -2.91 -16.79
C PHE A 89 -1.85 -3.05 -16.03
N TYR A 90 -2.69 -2.01 -16.07
CA TYR A 90 -3.95 -2.00 -15.33
C TYR A 90 -5.03 -2.91 -15.93
N ASP A 91 -4.95 -3.25 -17.21
CA ASP A 91 -5.86 -4.23 -17.82
C ASP A 91 -5.54 -5.65 -17.34
N ILE A 92 -4.27 -5.92 -17.04
CA ILE A 92 -3.84 -7.19 -16.42
C ILE A 92 -4.26 -7.23 -14.96
N PHE A 93 -3.98 -6.14 -14.23
CA PHE A 93 -4.36 -6.01 -12.82
C PHE A 93 -5.88 -6.18 -12.61
N GLY A 94 -6.71 -5.69 -13.53
CA GLY A 94 -8.16 -5.88 -13.51
C GLY A 94 -8.68 -7.09 -14.30
N GLY A 95 -7.79 -7.89 -14.90
CA GLY A 95 -8.13 -8.84 -15.97
C GLY A 95 -8.98 -10.05 -15.56
N ALA A 96 -9.31 -10.18 -14.26
CA ALA A 96 -10.19 -11.21 -13.71
C ALA A 96 -11.69 -10.87 -13.85
N TYR A 97 -12.03 -9.67 -14.33
CA TYR A 97 -13.39 -9.12 -14.35
C TYR A 97 -13.73 -8.55 -15.74
N LYS A 98 -15.03 -8.49 -16.07
CA LYS A 98 -15.49 -7.96 -17.38
C LYS A 98 -15.40 -6.43 -17.50
N THR A 99 -15.16 -5.74 -16.39
CA THR A 99 -15.06 -4.27 -16.32
C THR A 99 -13.97 -3.86 -15.34
N GLY A 100 -13.30 -2.74 -15.62
CA GLY A 100 -12.30 -2.20 -14.70
C GLY A 100 -12.92 -1.73 -13.38
N CYS A 101 -12.15 -1.73 -12.31
CA CYS A 101 -12.55 -1.11 -11.05
C CYS A 101 -12.04 0.34 -10.97
N VAL A 102 -12.25 1.01 -9.84
CA VAL A 102 -11.70 2.36 -9.60
C VAL A 102 -10.17 2.38 -9.70
N GLY A 103 -9.52 1.27 -9.32
CA GLY A 103 -8.08 1.07 -9.36
C GLY A 103 -7.51 0.71 -10.74
N SER A 104 -8.29 0.12 -11.66
CA SER A 104 -7.80 -0.33 -12.97
C SER A 104 -8.39 0.41 -14.17
N GLU A 105 -9.55 1.06 -14.04
CA GLU A 105 -10.23 1.75 -15.14
C GLU A 105 -9.32 2.79 -15.81
N ARG A 106 -9.01 2.61 -17.10
CA ARG A 106 -8.08 3.45 -17.84
C ARG A 106 -8.76 4.70 -18.41
N ASN A 107 -10.03 4.60 -18.79
CA ASN A 107 -10.78 5.72 -19.34
C ASN A 107 -11.07 6.78 -18.25
N PRO A 108 -10.59 8.03 -18.38
CA PRO A 108 -10.78 9.06 -17.36
C PRO A 108 -12.25 9.36 -17.02
N THR A 109 -13.13 9.37 -18.02
CA THR A 109 -14.57 9.66 -17.87
C THR A 109 -15.28 8.55 -17.11
N ILE A 110 -15.04 7.29 -17.49
CA ILE A 110 -15.61 6.12 -16.80
C ILE A 110 -15.07 6.04 -15.38
N HIS A 111 -13.77 6.29 -15.19
CA HIS A 111 -13.15 6.33 -13.86
C HIS A 111 -13.79 7.41 -12.97
N ALA A 112 -14.04 8.61 -13.49
CA ALA A 112 -14.66 9.68 -12.72
C ALA A 112 -16.06 9.27 -12.21
N ARG A 113 -16.86 8.62 -13.05
CA ARG A 113 -18.16 8.04 -12.65
C ARG A 113 -17.99 6.99 -11.56
N LYS A 114 -17.10 6.01 -11.78
CA LYS A 114 -16.83 4.92 -10.82
C LYS A 114 -16.35 5.45 -9.48
N LYS A 115 -15.42 6.41 -9.47
CA LYS A 115 -14.91 7.06 -8.26
C LYS A 115 -16.02 7.79 -7.51
N LYS A 116 -16.89 8.54 -8.21
CA LYS A 116 -18.04 9.24 -7.60
C LYS A 116 -18.97 8.29 -6.83
N ASN A 117 -19.09 7.04 -7.25
CA ASN A 117 -19.91 6.03 -6.57
C ASN A 117 -19.32 5.56 -5.23
N LEU A 118 -18.01 5.70 -5.03
CA LEU A 118 -17.29 5.24 -3.84
C LEU A 118 -16.96 6.36 -2.86
N THR A 119 -16.67 7.57 -3.35
CA THR A 119 -16.10 8.67 -2.53
C THR A 119 -16.88 8.96 -1.25
N ALA A 120 -18.22 8.86 -1.26
CA ALA A 120 -19.05 9.12 -0.08
C ALA A 120 -18.69 8.22 1.11
N ALA A 121 -18.40 6.94 0.86
CA ALA A 121 -18.07 5.98 1.90
C ALA A 121 -16.67 6.20 2.52
N PHE A 122 -15.80 6.94 1.83
CA PHE A 122 -14.46 7.31 2.29
C PHE A 122 -14.37 8.75 2.83
N SER A 123 -15.52 9.42 3.01
CA SER A 123 -15.55 10.74 3.64
C SER A 123 -15.21 10.66 5.13
N VAL A 124 -14.61 11.71 5.69
CA VAL A 124 -14.26 11.76 7.14
C VAL A 124 -15.48 11.44 8.01
N LYS A 125 -16.65 11.98 7.67
CA LYS A 125 -17.91 11.70 8.36
C LYS A 125 -18.31 10.23 8.31
N ALA A 126 -18.23 9.59 7.14
CA ALA A 126 -18.59 8.19 6.99
C ALA A 126 -17.63 7.25 7.71
N LEU A 127 -16.33 7.59 7.72
CA LEU A 127 -15.31 6.82 8.43
C LEU A 127 -15.45 6.94 9.95
N ALA A 128 -15.69 8.15 10.47
CA ALA A 128 -15.96 8.35 11.90
C ALA A 128 -17.21 7.56 12.36
N ALA A 129 -18.26 7.53 11.55
CA ALA A 129 -19.47 6.75 11.87
C ALA A 129 -19.24 5.23 11.90
N GLN A 130 -18.21 4.74 11.20
CA GLN A 130 -17.85 3.31 11.12
C GLN A 130 -16.66 2.96 12.02
N GLU A 131 -16.09 3.94 12.73
CA GLU A 131 -14.93 3.75 13.60
C GLU A 131 -15.10 2.60 14.61
N PRO A 132 -16.27 2.42 15.28
CA PRO A 132 -16.44 1.32 16.24
C PRO A 132 -16.15 -0.07 15.66
N ILE A 133 -16.38 -0.26 14.35
CA ILE A 133 -16.08 -1.51 13.65
C ILE A 133 -14.57 -1.75 13.61
N VAL A 134 -13.82 -0.70 13.23
CA VAL A 134 -12.35 -0.75 13.19
C VAL A 134 -11.79 -0.98 14.59
N GLN A 135 -12.30 -0.26 15.59
CA GLN A 135 -11.87 -0.41 16.98
C GLN A 135 -12.08 -1.84 17.48
N ALA A 136 -13.24 -2.44 17.23
CA ALA A 136 -13.52 -3.81 17.65
C ALA A 136 -12.57 -4.84 17.02
N CYS A 137 -12.17 -4.65 15.76
CA CYS A 137 -11.19 -5.52 15.11
C CYS A 137 -9.79 -5.33 15.72
N LEU A 138 -9.38 -4.08 15.95
CA LEU A 138 -8.11 -3.76 16.58
C LEU A 138 -8.03 -4.26 18.02
N ASP A 139 -9.14 -4.22 18.76
CA ASP A 139 -9.20 -4.72 20.14
C ASP A 139 -8.94 -6.23 20.19
N ARG A 140 -9.62 -7.00 19.33
CA ARG A 140 -9.36 -8.45 19.21
C ARG A 140 -7.91 -8.72 18.82
N PHE A 141 -7.35 -7.92 17.90
CA PHE A 141 -5.95 -8.05 17.48
C PHE A 141 -4.99 -7.80 18.65
N VAL A 142 -5.14 -6.67 19.35
CA VAL A 142 -4.29 -6.28 20.48
C VAL A 142 -4.41 -7.27 21.64
N GLU A 143 -5.60 -7.80 21.92
CA GLU A 143 -5.83 -8.80 22.97
C GLU A 143 -5.07 -10.11 22.72
N LYS A 144 -4.84 -10.49 21.46
CA LYS A 144 -4.11 -11.72 21.11
C LYS A 144 -2.59 -11.61 21.30
N LEU A 145 -2.01 -10.42 21.11
CA LEU A 145 -0.55 -10.25 21.01
C LEU A 145 0.21 -10.71 22.27
N GLY A 146 -0.23 -10.30 23.46
CA GLY A 146 0.41 -10.64 24.73
C GLY A 146 0.44 -12.16 24.99
N PRO A 147 -0.72 -12.84 25.07
CA PRO A 147 -0.78 -14.29 25.30
C PRO A 147 0.00 -15.11 24.27
N LEU A 148 0.04 -14.68 23.01
CA LEU A 148 0.82 -15.36 21.98
C LEU A 148 2.32 -15.14 22.12
N SER A 149 2.73 -13.91 22.47
CA SER A 149 4.11 -13.57 22.79
C SER A 149 4.62 -14.41 23.97
N GLU A 150 3.84 -14.55 25.04
CA GLU A 150 4.19 -15.39 26.19
C GLU A 150 4.37 -16.86 25.80
N LYS A 151 3.44 -17.41 25.01
CA LYS A 151 3.52 -18.79 24.49
C LYS A 151 4.71 -19.02 23.56
N SER A 152 5.27 -17.97 22.94
CA SER A 152 6.41 -18.09 22.02
C SER A 152 7.75 -18.40 22.73
N VAL A 153 7.81 -18.31 24.06
CA VAL A 153 9.01 -18.58 24.89
C VAL A 153 10.24 -17.85 24.36
N GLY A 154 10.13 -16.53 24.17
CA GLY A 154 11.23 -15.67 23.72
C GLY A 154 11.47 -15.64 22.21
N LYS A 155 10.75 -16.44 21.41
CA LYS A 155 10.84 -16.40 19.94
C LYS A 155 10.10 -15.22 19.31
N GLY A 156 9.18 -14.59 20.05
CA GLY A 156 8.29 -13.55 19.56
C GLY A 156 7.27 -14.08 18.57
N ILE A 157 6.39 -13.18 18.12
CA ILE A 157 5.41 -13.46 17.07
C ILE A 157 5.74 -12.67 15.82
N ASN A 158 5.42 -13.22 14.66
CA ASN A 158 5.58 -12.54 13.38
C ASN A 158 4.57 -11.39 13.25
N VAL A 159 4.96 -10.17 13.64
CA VAL A 159 4.05 -9.02 13.68
C VAL A 159 3.53 -8.65 12.28
N VAL A 160 4.29 -8.96 11.21
CA VAL A 160 3.87 -8.69 9.83
C VAL A 160 2.59 -9.43 9.49
N GLU A 161 2.57 -10.74 9.74
CA GLU A 161 1.42 -11.63 9.51
C GLU A 161 0.21 -11.22 10.35
N TRP A 162 0.44 -10.88 11.62
CA TRP A 162 -0.63 -10.42 12.51
C TRP A 162 -1.25 -9.09 12.06
N LEU A 163 -0.44 -8.14 11.57
CA LEU A 163 -0.92 -6.88 11.01
C LEU A 163 -1.68 -7.10 9.68
N GLU A 164 -1.22 -8.03 8.83
CA GLU A 164 -1.93 -8.43 7.62
C GLU A 164 -3.30 -9.04 7.95
N MET A 165 -3.38 -9.95 8.93
CA MET A 165 -4.63 -10.55 9.39
C MET A 165 -5.60 -9.48 9.92
N ALA A 166 -5.11 -8.55 10.74
CA ALA A 166 -5.92 -7.46 11.28
C ALA A 166 -6.46 -6.53 10.18
N ALA A 167 -5.60 -6.08 9.26
CA ALA A 167 -6.01 -5.24 8.14
C ALA A 167 -7.02 -5.97 7.23
N PHE A 168 -6.84 -7.28 7.02
CA PHE A 168 -7.75 -8.09 6.22
C PHE A 168 -9.13 -8.22 6.87
N ASP A 169 -9.19 -8.49 8.18
CA ASP A 169 -10.44 -8.53 8.95
C ASP A 169 -11.15 -7.17 8.95
N ILE A 170 -10.41 -6.08 9.16
CA ILE A 170 -10.93 -4.71 9.10
C ILE A 170 -11.54 -4.43 7.72
N LEU A 171 -10.85 -4.75 6.62
CA LEU A 171 -11.43 -4.56 5.29
C LEU A 171 -12.62 -5.48 5.04
N GLY A 172 -12.61 -6.70 5.56
CA GLY A 172 -13.76 -7.59 5.48
C GLY A 172 -15.01 -6.93 6.06
N GLU A 173 -14.88 -6.42 7.28
CA GLU A 173 -15.94 -5.72 7.98
C GLU A 173 -16.37 -4.42 7.28
N MET A 174 -15.40 -3.63 6.80
CA MET A 174 -15.66 -2.33 6.17
C MET A 174 -16.16 -2.43 4.73
N ALA A 175 -15.85 -3.50 4.01
CA ALA A 175 -16.31 -3.71 2.64
C ALA A 175 -17.56 -4.61 2.60
N PHE A 176 -17.53 -5.76 3.27
CA PHE A 176 -18.55 -6.80 3.09
C PHE A 176 -19.53 -6.90 4.27
N GLY A 177 -19.32 -6.12 5.34
CA GLY A 177 -20.11 -6.21 6.56
C GLY A 177 -19.83 -7.47 7.38
N GLU A 178 -18.76 -8.20 7.06
CA GLU A 178 -18.28 -9.37 7.78
C GLU A 178 -16.76 -9.53 7.66
N GLY A 179 -16.08 -9.75 8.78
CA GLY A 179 -14.67 -10.12 8.82
C GLY A 179 -14.40 -11.51 8.22
N PHE A 180 -13.12 -11.87 8.17
CA PHE A 180 -12.67 -13.20 7.74
C PHE A 180 -12.36 -14.11 8.94
N GLY A 181 -12.26 -13.52 10.13
CA GLY A 181 -11.99 -14.19 11.39
C GLY A 181 -10.54 -14.64 11.52
N CYS A 182 -9.61 -14.00 10.79
CA CYS A 182 -8.20 -14.36 10.78
C CYS A 182 -7.60 -14.24 12.19
N VAL A 183 -7.83 -13.08 12.83
CA VAL A 183 -7.30 -12.78 14.17
C VAL A 183 -7.90 -13.70 15.24
N GLU A 184 -9.19 -13.99 15.14
CA GLU A 184 -9.89 -14.82 16.13
C GLU A 184 -9.40 -16.27 16.09
N LYS A 185 -9.28 -16.82 14.88
CA LYS A 185 -8.84 -18.19 14.60
C LYS A 185 -7.33 -18.37 14.70
N GLU A 186 -6.57 -17.28 14.72
CA GLU A 186 -5.09 -17.30 14.69
C GLU A 186 -4.55 -17.96 13.41
N GLU A 187 -5.25 -17.77 12.29
CA GLU A 187 -4.98 -18.44 11.01
C GLU A 187 -5.10 -17.48 9.83
N HIS A 188 -4.15 -17.57 8.89
CA HIS A 188 -4.25 -16.87 7.61
C HIS A 188 -5.45 -17.38 6.80
N HIS A 189 -6.25 -16.44 6.28
CA HIS A 189 -7.29 -16.78 5.33
C HIS A 189 -6.68 -17.08 3.95
N SER A 190 -7.08 -18.19 3.32
CA SER A 190 -6.57 -18.64 2.01
C SER A 190 -6.61 -17.58 0.91
N TRP A 191 -7.59 -16.68 0.99
CA TRP A 191 -7.71 -15.54 0.06
C TRP A 191 -6.55 -14.55 0.14
N MET A 192 -5.89 -14.38 1.29
CA MET A 192 -4.70 -13.53 1.44
C MET A 192 -3.54 -14.09 0.61
N ASP A 193 -3.27 -15.39 0.72
CA ASP A 193 -2.25 -16.09 -0.08
C ASP A 193 -2.54 -15.99 -1.57
N LEU A 194 -3.82 -16.09 -1.93
CA LEU A 194 -4.29 -15.99 -3.30
C LEU A 194 -4.08 -14.58 -3.88
N ILE A 195 -4.26 -13.53 -3.07
CA ILE A 195 -3.97 -12.15 -3.46
C ILE A 195 -2.49 -11.97 -3.77
N LEU A 196 -1.59 -12.46 -2.91
CA LEU A 196 -0.14 -12.37 -3.17
C LEU A 196 0.22 -13.13 -4.45
N LYS A 197 -0.25 -14.37 -4.62
CA LYS A 197 -0.03 -15.15 -5.85
C LYS A 197 -0.53 -14.41 -7.09
N HIS A 198 -1.71 -13.78 -7.01
CA HIS A 198 -2.27 -12.97 -8.09
C HIS A 198 -1.39 -11.75 -8.42
N LEU A 199 -0.88 -11.04 -7.42
CA LEU A 199 0.03 -9.90 -7.63
C LEU A 199 1.37 -10.31 -8.29
N PHE A 200 1.88 -11.49 -7.97
CA PHE A 200 3.05 -12.06 -8.64
C PHE A 200 2.73 -12.45 -10.09
N GLU A 201 1.58 -13.09 -10.32
CA GLU A 201 1.07 -13.39 -11.67
C GLU A 201 0.97 -12.12 -12.52
N VAL A 202 0.41 -11.02 -11.99
CA VAL A 202 0.33 -9.73 -12.69
C VAL A 202 1.73 -9.25 -13.10
N THR A 203 2.73 -9.40 -12.23
CA THR A 203 4.13 -9.04 -12.53
C THR A 203 4.69 -9.88 -13.70
N MET A 204 4.43 -11.18 -13.69
CA MET A 204 4.86 -12.09 -14.73
C MET A 204 4.18 -11.79 -16.06
N VAL A 205 2.85 -11.66 -16.06
CA VAL A 205 2.05 -11.37 -17.26
C VAL A 205 2.40 -10.01 -17.86
N ASP A 206 2.65 -8.98 -17.03
CA ASP A 206 3.08 -7.66 -17.51
C ASP A 206 4.43 -7.72 -18.23
N ASN A 207 5.35 -8.56 -17.77
CA ASN A 207 6.62 -8.78 -18.46
C ASN A 207 6.41 -9.56 -19.77
N LEU A 208 5.64 -10.65 -19.76
CA LEU A 208 5.45 -11.53 -20.91
C LEU A 208 4.70 -10.82 -22.05
N ARG A 209 3.68 -10.00 -21.76
CA ARG A 209 2.90 -9.30 -22.80
C ARG A 209 3.73 -8.38 -23.68
N ARG A 210 4.88 -7.89 -23.18
CA ARG A 210 5.75 -6.97 -23.90
C ARG A 210 6.57 -7.67 -24.99
N PHE A 211 6.75 -8.99 -24.89
CA PHE A 211 7.39 -9.79 -25.93
C PHE A 211 6.36 -10.22 -26.96
N LYS A 212 6.34 -9.59 -28.15
CA LYS A 212 5.34 -9.84 -29.21
C LYS A 212 5.12 -11.33 -29.50
N VAL A 213 6.19 -12.12 -29.57
CA VAL A 213 6.11 -13.58 -29.83
C VAL A 213 5.47 -14.32 -28.66
N LEU A 214 5.87 -14.03 -27.41
CA LEU A 214 5.28 -14.64 -26.23
C LEU A 214 3.85 -14.16 -25.97
N ALA A 215 3.48 -12.94 -26.39
CA ALA A 215 2.11 -12.44 -26.31
C ALA A 215 1.17 -13.13 -27.31
N VAL A 216 1.69 -13.61 -28.45
CA VAL A 216 0.93 -14.40 -29.42
C VAL A 216 0.85 -15.86 -28.96
N LEU A 217 1.97 -16.48 -28.60
CA LEU A 217 2.01 -17.85 -28.07
C LEU A 217 1.23 -17.97 -26.75
N GLY A 218 1.36 -16.96 -25.89
CA GLY A 218 0.72 -16.87 -24.59
C GLY A 218 -0.79 -16.70 -24.68
N ARG A 219 -1.34 -16.10 -25.74
CA ARG A 219 -2.80 -16.08 -25.96
C ARG A 219 -3.39 -17.47 -26.17
N VAL A 220 -2.57 -18.44 -26.58
CA VAL A 220 -2.98 -19.82 -26.83
C VAL A 220 -2.58 -20.76 -25.68
N LEU A 221 -1.40 -20.55 -25.07
CA LEU A 221 -0.80 -21.48 -24.11
C LEU A 221 -0.90 -21.04 -22.63
N LEU A 222 -0.99 -19.75 -22.33
CA LEU A 222 -1.04 -19.27 -20.94
C LEU A 222 -2.42 -19.35 -20.26
N PRO A 223 -3.59 -19.31 -20.94
CA PRO A 223 -4.87 -19.32 -20.24
C PRO A 223 -5.04 -20.52 -19.32
N SER A 224 -4.49 -21.70 -19.63
CA SER A 224 -4.58 -22.87 -18.74
C SER A 224 -3.57 -22.86 -17.58
N LEU A 225 -2.46 -22.13 -17.68
CA LEU A 225 -1.38 -22.11 -16.68
C LEU A 225 -1.53 -21.01 -15.62
N VAL A 226 -2.19 -19.89 -15.96
CA VAL A 226 -2.35 -18.73 -15.06
C VAL A 226 -3.80 -18.44 -14.66
N SER A 227 -4.79 -19.05 -15.32
CA SER A 227 -6.20 -18.78 -14.98
C SER A 227 -6.63 -19.26 -13.60
N GLY A 228 -6.02 -20.31 -13.04
CA GLY A 228 -6.49 -20.92 -11.79
C GLY A 228 -6.54 -19.93 -10.61
N VAL A 229 -5.43 -19.26 -10.34
CA VAL A 229 -5.31 -18.26 -9.27
C VAL A 229 -6.26 -17.09 -9.50
N ARG A 230 -6.28 -16.57 -10.73
CA ARG A 230 -7.14 -15.45 -11.12
C ARG A 230 -8.62 -15.78 -11.02
N GLU A 231 -9.03 -16.99 -11.43
CA GLU A 231 -10.40 -17.45 -11.41
C GLU A 231 -10.87 -17.66 -9.97
N GLU A 232 -10.07 -18.33 -9.14
CA GLU A 232 -10.35 -18.53 -7.72
C GLU A 232 -10.52 -17.17 -6.99
N HIS A 233 -9.64 -16.20 -7.26
CA HIS A 233 -9.73 -14.85 -6.69
C HIS A 233 -11.02 -14.13 -7.10
N SER A 234 -11.39 -14.30 -8.37
CA SER A 234 -12.61 -13.75 -8.93
C SER A 234 -13.85 -14.40 -8.32
N MET A 235 -13.82 -15.72 -8.09
CA MET A 235 -14.90 -16.48 -7.45
C MET A 235 -15.14 -16.07 -6.00
N TYR A 236 -14.08 -15.92 -5.19
CA TYR A 236 -14.20 -15.38 -3.83
C TYR A 236 -14.85 -13.99 -3.82
N SER A 237 -14.39 -13.11 -4.71
CA SER A 237 -14.94 -11.76 -4.85
C SER A 237 -16.44 -11.79 -5.20
N ARG A 238 -16.84 -12.63 -6.16
CA ARG A 238 -18.24 -12.78 -6.58
C ARG A 238 -19.11 -13.36 -5.46
N ALA A 239 -18.62 -14.36 -4.74
CA ALA A 239 -19.35 -14.97 -3.63
C ALA A 239 -19.64 -13.94 -2.52
N LYS A 240 -18.65 -13.13 -2.14
CA LYS A 240 -18.83 -12.06 -1.14
C LYS A 240 -19.80 -10.98 -1.59
N VAL A 241 -19.72 -10.56 -2.85
CA VAL A 241 -20.64 -9.58 -3.43
C VAL A 241 -22.06 -10.12 -3.47
N GLN A 242 -22.25 -11.38 -3.89
CA GLN A 242 -23.56 -12.02 -3.91
C GLN A 242 -24.17 -12.06 -2.51
N LYS A 243 -23.42 -12.56 -1.52
CA LYS A 243 -23.84 -12.59 -0.13
C LYS A 243 -24.21 -11.19 0.40
N ARG A 244 -23.43 -10.16 0.04
CA ARG A 244 -23.70 -8.78 0.43
C ARG A 244 -24.97 -8.22 -0.21
N LEU A 245 -25.29 -8.60 -1.44
CA LEU A 245 -26.51 -8.21 -2.16
C LEU A 245 -27.75 -8.91 -1.58
N ASP A 246 -27.61 -10.17 -1.17
CA ASP A 246 -28.67 -10.98 -0.54
C ASP A 246 -28.96 -10.53 0.89
N ALA A 247 -27.95 -9.97 1.58
CA ALA A 247 -28.10 -9.44 2.92
C ALA A 247 -28.93 -8.14 2.95
N SER A 248 -29.89 -8.06 3.88
CA SER A 248 -30.54 -6.83 4.29
C SER A 248 -29.98 -6.41 5.65
N THR A 249 -29.09 -5.42 5.65
CA THR A 249 -28.48 -4.90 6.87
C THR A 249 -28.63 -3.38 6.93
N PRO A 250 -29.03 -2.81 8.09
CA PRO A 250 -29.04 -1.36 8.30
C PRO A 250 -27.61 -0.79 8.44
N ARG A 251 -26.61 -1.66 8.66
CA ARG A 251 -25.20 -1.28 8.82
C ARG A 251 -24.67 -0.60 7.55
N GLN A 252 -23.95 0.50 7.75
CA GLN A 252 -23.24 1.19 6.70
C GLN A 252 -21.83 0.60 6.53
N ASP A 253 -21.41 0.45 5.28
CA ASP A 253 -20.11 -0.07 4.84
C ASP A 253 -19.71 0.61 3.50
N PHE A 254 -18.54 0.27 2.96
CA PHE A 254 -18.04 0.83 1.71
C PHE A 254 -18.94 0.58 0.50
N PHE A 255 -19.74 -0.48 0.53
CA PHE A 255 -20.63 -0.86 -0.55
C PHE A 255 -22.08 -0.45 -0.35
N THR A 256 -22.51 0.05 0.81
CA THR A 256 -23.92 0.40 1.05
C THR A 256 -24.51 1.29 -0.04
N HIS A 257 -23.78 2.32 -0.47
CA HIS A 257 -24.24 3.20 -1.56
C HIS A 257 -24.23 2.53 -2.94
N ILE A 258 -23.33 1.58 -3.18
CA ILE A 258 -23.24 0.84 -4.45
C ILE A 258 -24.30 -0.25 -4.53
N VAL A 259 -24.59 -0.94 -3.43
CA VAL A 259 -25.65 -1.96 -3.36
C VAL A 259 -26.98 -1.40 -3.85
N ASN A 260 -27.35 -0.19 -3.40
CA ASN A 260 -28.57 0.46 -3.86
C ASN A 260 -28.55 0.76 -5.37
N LYS A 261 -27.40 1.13 -5.92
CA LYS A 261 -27.21 1.37 -7.36
C LYS A 261 -27.20 0.09 -8.20
N VAL A 262 -26.74 -1.02 -7.62
CA VAL A 262 -26.83 -2.34 -8.25
C VAL A 262 -28.29 -2.77 -8.33
N ARG A 263 -29.05 -2.58 -7.24
CA ARG A 263 -30.48 -2.89 -7.20
C ARG A 263 -31.31 -2.02 -8.15
N SER A 264 -30.96 -0.75 -8.36
CA SER A 264 -31.63 0.13 -9.33
C SER A 264 -31.20 -0.09 -10.79
N GLY A 265 -30.14 -0.86 -11.03
CA GLY A 265 -29.58 -1.09 -12.36
C GLY A 265 -28.60 -0.01 -12.85
N ASP A 266 -28.30 1.01 -12.04
CA ASP A 266 -27.35 2.08 -12.38
C ASP A 266 -25.88 1.61 -12.41
N VAL A 267 -25.57 0.54 -11.67
CA VAL A 267 -24.25 -0.09 -11.59
C VAL A 267 -24.42 -1.59 -11.79
N SER A 268 -23.56 -2.23 -12.58
CA SER A 268 -23.62 -3.68 -12.73
C SER A 268 -23.03 -4.41 -11.51
N GLN A 269 -23.53 -5.60 -11.21
CA GLN A 269 -22.95 -6.46 -10.17
C GLN A 269 -21.47 -6.78 -10.45
N GLU A 270 -21.08 -6.92 -11.72
CA GLU A 270 -19.69 -7.14 -12.10
C GLU A 270 -18.81 -5.90 -11.81
N GLU A 271 -19.34 -4.68 -11.94
CA GLU A 271 -18.63 -3.46 -11.52
C GLU A 271 -18.43 -3.42 -10.00
N MET A 272 -19.46 -3.74 -9.22
CA MET A 272 -19.33 -3.89 -7.77
C MET A 272 -18.31 -4.97 -7.40
N THR A 273 -18.28 -6.09 -8.13
CA THR A 273 -17.32 -7.18 -7.91
C THR A 273 -15.88 -6.76 -8.20
N ALA A 274 -15.64 -6.05 -9.30
CA ALA A 274 -14.33 -5.50 -9.60
C ALA A 274 -13.89 -4.49 -8.52
N HIS A 275 -14.81 -3.68 -7.99
CA HIS A 275 -14.53 -2.78 -6.87
C HIS A 275 -14.17 -3.55 -5.59
N ALA A 276 -14.94 -4.57 -5.22
CA ALA A 276 -14.69 -5.43 -4.05
C ALA A 276 -13.28 -6.03 -4.06
N SER A 277 -12.92 -6.62 -5.19
CA SER A 277 -11.58 -7.17 -5.42
C SER A 277 -10.46 -6.15 -5.23
N THR A 278 -10.63 -4.93 -5.76
CA THR A 278 -9.61 -3.90 -5.59
C THR A 278 -9.54 -3.35 -4.18
N LEU A 279 -10.67 -3.22 -3.47
CA LEU A 279 -10.65 -2.71 -2.09
C LEU A 279 -9.95 -3.68 -1.15
N ILE A 280 -10.15 -5.00 -1.32
CA ILE A 280 -9.48 -5.99 -0.47
C ILE A 280 -7.96 -6.03 -0.73
N ILE A 281 -7.53 -5.99 -1.99
CA ILE A 281 -6.10 -5.95 -2.36
C ILE A 281 -5.45 -4.63 -1.90
N ALA A 282 -6.06 -3.49 -2.25
CA ALA A 282 -5.45 -2.19 -2.02
C ALA A 282 -5.53 -1.75 -0.55
N GLY A 283 -6.55 -2.17 0.19
CA GLY A 283 -6.70 -1.83 1.60
C GLY A 283 -5.84 -2.70 2.51
N GLY A 284 -5.90 -4.02 2.37
CA GLY A 284 -5.24 -4.93 3.31
C GLY A 284 -3.72 -4.86 3.22
N GLU A 285 -3.18 -5.10 2.02
CA GLU A 285 -1.74 -5.25 1.80
C GLU A 285 -0.97 -3.94 2.06
N THR A 286 -1.54 -2.79 1.69
CA THR A 286 -0.84 -1.51 1.78
C THR A 286 -0.78 -0.97 3.21
N THR A 287 -1.88 -1.03 3.96
CA THR A 287 -1.89 -0.60 5.37
C THR A 287 -1.03 -1.52 6.22
N ALA A 288 -1.12 -2.84 6.02
CA ALA A 288 -0.28 -3.80 6.73
C ALA A 288 1.21 -3.57 6.45
N THR A 289 1.59 -3.27 5.20
CA THR A 289 2.97 -2.91 4.84
C THR A 289 3.46 -1.67 5.59
N ALA A 290 2.64 -0.61 5.64
CA ALA A 290 3.00 0.64 6.33
C ALA A 290 3.11 0.45 7.85
N LEU A 291 2.19 -0.30 8.45
CA LEU A 291 2.22 -0.66 9.88
C LEU A 291 3.44 -1.51 10.23
N ALA A 292 3.73 -2.53 9.42
CA ALA A 292 4.90 -3.38 9.62
C ALA A 292 6.20 -2.57 9.53
N ALA A 293 6.28 -1.65 8.56
CA ALA A 293 7.40 -0.72 8.45
C ALA A 293 7.53 0.16 9.69
N ALA A 294 6.42 0.77 10.15
CA ALA A 294 6.43 1.59 11.36
C ALA A 294 6.94 0.80 12.57
N VAL A 295 6.42 -0.40 12.83
CA VAL A 295 6.85 -1.25 13.96
C VAL A 295 8.32 -1.62 13.85
N TYR A 296 8.75 -2.11 12.68
CA TYR A 296 10.14 -2.51 12.48
C TYR A 296 11.11 -1.35 12.70
N TYR A 297 10.85 -0.19 12.09
CA TYR A 297 11.77 0.95 12.20
C TYR A 297 11.71 1.64 13.56
N LEU A 298 10.57 1.65 14.27
CA LEU A 298 10.49 2.10 15.65
C LEU A 298 11.38 1.26 16.58
N LEU A 299 11.38 -0.06 16.38
CA LEU A 299 12.20 -0.98 17.17
C LEU A 299 13.67 -0.94 16.80
N LYS A 300 13.98 -0.76 15.52
CA LYS A 300 15.36 -0.72 15.00
C LYS A 300 16.06 0.62 15.31
N THR A 301 15.30 1.70 15.50
CA THR A 301 15.86 3.05 15.63
C THR A 301 15.83 3.53 17.08
N PRO A 302 17.00 3.73 17.72
CA PRO A 302 17.07 4.13 19.13
C PRO A 302 16.23 5.37 19.47
N GLY A 303 15.51 5.30 20.60
CA GLY A 303 14.72 6.41 21.15
C GLY A 303 13.39 6.70 20.44
N THR A 304 13.18 6.23 19.20
CA THR A 304 11.94 6.56 18.46
C THR A 304 10.70 5.88 19.05
N LEU A 305 10.80 4.59 19.42
CA LEU A 305 9.74 3.87 20.12
C LEU A 305 9.39 4.51 21.46
N GLU A 306 10.40 4.90 22.25
CA GLU A 306 10.21 5.51 23.56
C GLU A 306 9.45 6.84 23.46
N LYS A 307 9.86 7.72 22.53
CA LYS A 307 9.18 8.99 22.27
C LYS A 307 7.71 8.79 21.89
N LEU A 308 7.43 7.88 20.96
CA LEU A 308 6.05 7.61 20.54
C LEU A 308 5.22 7.02 21.67
N THR A 309 5.79 6.07 22.41
CA THR A 309 5.13 5.43 23.54
C THR A 309 4.83 6.45 24.65
N HIS A 310 5.75 7.37 24.90
CA HIS A 310 5.55 8.47 25.84
C HIS A 310 4.40 9.39 25.39
N GLU A 311 4.37 9.82 24.13
CA GLU A 311 3.28 10.64 23.59
C GLU A 311 1.92 9.96 23.78
N ILE A 312 1.80 8.70 23.38
CA ILE A 312 0.55 7.93 23.49
C ILE A 312 0.14 7.76 24.95
N ARG A 313 1.06 7.27 25.81
CA ARG A 313 0.73 6.96 27.21
C ARG A 313 0.54 8.20 28.09
N SER A 314 1.09 9.35 27.72
CA SER A 314 0.81 10.64 28.37
C SER A 314 -0.53 11.24 27.91
N ARG A 315 -1.00 10.91 26.70
CA ARG A 315 -2.25 11.43 26.13
C ARG A 315 -3.51 10.77 26.68
N TYR A 316 -3.43 9.48 27.01
CA TYR A 316 -4.58 8.66 27.41
C TYR A 316 -4.41 8.11 28.82
N LYS A 317 -5.49 8.13 29.62
CA LYS A 317 -5.48 7.53 30.97
C LYS A 317 -5.84 6.06 30.92
N SER A 318 -6.70 5.67 29.98
CA SER A 318 -7.17 4.30 29.82
C SER A 318 -7.20 3.88 28.36
N TYR A 319 -7.13 2.56 28.12
CA TYR A 319 -7.17 1.99 26.77
C TYR A 319 -8.47 2.35 26.02
N SER A 320 -9.59 2.43 26.74
CA SER A 320 -10.91 2.79 26.19
C SER A 320 -11.04 4.23 25.72
N GLU A 321 -10.13 5.14 26.12
CA GLU A 321 -10.12 6.53 25.65
C GLU A 321 -9.49 6.68 24.25
N ILE A 322 -8.87 5.64 23.71
CA ILE A 322 -8.19 5.68 22.42
C ILE A 322 -9.22 5.54 21.30
N ASP A 323 -9.62 6.68 20.75
CA ASP A 323 -10.41 6.79 19.52
C ASP A 323 -9.55 7.27 18.34
N ALA A 324 -10.03 7.06 17.13
CA ALA A 324 -9.33 7.40 15.89
C ALA A 324 -9.13 8.91 15.72
N THR A 325 -10.07 9.72 16.19
CA THR A 325 -10.00 11.18 16.04
C THR A 325 -8.90 11.73 16.93
N SER A 326 -8.86 11.32 18.20
CA SER A 326 -7.81 11.71 19.13
C SER A 326 -6.45 11.14 18.75
N ALA A 327 -6.38 9.90 18.26
CA ALA A 327 -5.12 9.29 17.82
C ALA A 327 -4.52 10.05 16.62
N GLN A 328 -5.36 10.49 15.68
CA GLN A 328 -4.89 11.27 14.53
C GLN A 328 -4.38 12.68 14.89
N GLN A 329 -4.64 13.16 16.11
CA GLN A 329 -4.16 14.45 16.59
C GLN A 329 -2.77 14.37 17.25
N LEU A 330 -2.22 13.16 17.45
CA LEU A 330 -0.90 12.96 18.03
C LEU A 330 0.22 13.31 17.03
N PRO A 331 0.97 14.40 17.22
CA PRO A 331 1.90 14.89 16.20
C PRO A 331 3.03 13.90 15.91
N TYR A 332 3.66 13.32 16.93
CA TYR A 332 4.76 12.38 16.73
C TYR A 332 4.29 11.05 16.12
N LEU A 333 3.10 10.57 16.48
CA LEU A 333 2.46 9.45 15.79
C LEU A 333 2.23 9.73 14.29
N GLN A 334 1.71 10.92 13.94
CA GLN A 334 1.54 11.28 12.52
C GLN A 334 2.88 11.33 11.79
N ALA A 335 3.92 11.87 12.44
CA ALA A 335 5.27 11.89 11.91
C ALA A 335 5.85 10.48 11.70
N VAL A 336 5.60 9.55 12.62
CA VAL A 336 6.01 8.14 12.50
C VAL A 336 5.32 7.46 11.32
N ILE A 337 4.01 7.67 11.15
CA ILE A 337 3.25 7.10 10.02
C ILE A 337 3.78 7.65 8.69
N GLN A 338 4.02 8.96 8.61
CA GLN A 338 4.54 9.60 7.40
C GLN A 338 5.95 9.12 7.06
N GLU A 339 6.80 8.96 8.07
CA GLU A 339 8.16 8.46 7.88
C GLU A 339 8.16 6.98 7.46
N ALA A 340 7.26 6.15 8.01
CA ALA A 340 7.10 4.76 7.61
C ALA A 340 6.68 4.65 6.13
N LEU A 341 5.71 5.48 5.71
CA LEU A 341 5.26 5.57 4.33
C LEU A 341 6.35 6.10 3.38
N ARG A 342 7.27 6.95 3.85
CA ARG A 342 8.39 7.47 3.06
C ARG A 342 9.50 6.42 2.88
N ILE A 343 9.96 5.83 3.98
CA ILE A 343 11.11 4.92 3.98
C ILE A 343 10.76 3.55 3.41
N HIS A 344 9.50 3.13 3.52
CA HIS A 344 9.04 1.87 2.95
C HIS A 344 7.68 2.04 2.23
N PRO A 345 7.65 2.77 1.10
CA PRO A 345 6.40 3.07 0.41
C PRO A 345 5.73 1.78 -0.07
N PRO A 346 4.46 1.52 0.26
CA PRO A 346 3.75 0.35 -0.27
C PRO A 346 3.76 0.31 -1.80
N GLY A 347 3.61 1.47 -2.46
CA GLY A 347 3.70 1.65 -3.92
C GLY A 347 5.09 2.01 -4.44
N SER A 348 6.14 1.29 -4.03
CA SER A 348 7.56 1.67 -4.26
C SER A 348 8.01 1.79 -5.72
N GLN A 349 7.42 1.04 -6.65
CA GLN A 349 7.82 1.04 -8.06
C GLN A 349 7.34 2.28 -8.83
N GLY A 350 6.27 2.93 -8.36
CA GLY A 350 5.55 3.96 -9.11
C GLY A 350 4.35 3.41 -9.89
N PHE A 351 3.57 4.32 -10.50
CA PHE A 351 2.30 3.99 -11.15
C PHE A 351 2.37 4.28 -12.66
N PRO A 352 2.41 3.26 -13.53
CA PRO A 352 2.59 3.46 -14.97
C PRO A 352 1.50 4.33 -15.63
N ARG A 353 1.91 5.26 -16.47
CA ARG A 353 1.03 6.08 -17.31
C ARG A 353 1.52 6.09 -18.75
N VAL A 354 0.65 6.41 -19.69
CA VAL A 354 0.99 6.55 -21.11
C VAL A 354 1.02 8.03 -21.46
N SER A 355 2.14 8.48 -22.03
CA SER A 355 2.27 9.84 -22.54
C SER A 355 1.37 10.06 -23.76
N PRO A 356 0.61 11.17 -23.84
CA PRO A 356 -0.08 11.59 -25.05
C PRO A 356 0.87 12.25 -26.08
N GLY A 357 2.15 12.44 -25.75
CA GLY A 357 3.09 13.26 -26.53
C GLY A 357 3.19 14.65 -25.92
N CYS A 358 3.86 14.76 -24.77
CA CYS A 358 3.93 16.00 -24.01
C CYS A 358 5.26 16.17 -23.27
N GLU A 359 5.49 17.36 -22.73
CA GLU A 359 6.58 17.61 -21.80
C GLU A 359 6.24 17.09 -20.40
N ILE A 360 7.18 16.35 -19.81
CA ILE A 360 7.14 15.82 -18.45
C ILE A 360 8.44 16.24 -17.77
N ASP A 361 8.34 17.09 -16.76
CA ASP A 361 9.48 17.55 -15.95
C ASP A 361 10.66 18.10 -16.78
N GLY A 362 10.35 18.92 -17.81
CA GLY A 362 11.34 19.49 -18.73
C GLY A 362 11.77 18.58 -19.89
N TYR A 363 11.25 17.34 -19.96
CA TYR A 363 11.58 16.40 -21.03
C TYR A 363 10.39 16.16 -21.96
N TRP A 364 10.57 16.36 -23.26
CA TRP A 364 9.57 15.94 -24.23
C TRP A 364 9.48 14.40 -24.31
N VAL A 365 8.31 13.83 -24.07
CA VAL A 365 8.08 12.39 -24.07
C VAL A 365 7.11 12.01 -25.19
N PRO A 366 7.55 11.24 -26.20
CA PRO A 366 6.71 10.81 -27.32
C PRO A 366 5.43 10.09 -26.91
N LYS A 367 4.38 10.26 -27.72
CA LYS A 367 3.10 9.59 -27.55
C LYS A 367 3.27 8.07 -27.50
N GLY A 368 2.57 7.42 -26.58
CA GLY A 368 2.62 5.97 -26.42
C GLY A 368 3.77 5.47 -25.54
N THR A 369 4.66 6.35 -25.07
CA THR A 369 5.70 5.99 -24.10
C THR A 369 5.08 5.74 -22.73
N GLU A 370 5.48 4.64 -22.07
CA GLU A 370 5.11 4.39 -20.68
C GLU A 370 6.04 5.15 -19.73
N VAL A 371 5.48 5.81 -18.72
CA VAL A 371 6.23 6.65 -17.78
C VAL A 371 5.72 6.43 -16.36
N TYR A 372 6.60 6.59 -15.37
CA TYR A 372 6.24 6.64 -13.96
C TYR A 372 7.29 7.40 -13.16
N THR A 373 6.91 7.87 -11.97
CA THR A 373 7.89 8.33 -10.96
C THR A 373 8.25 7.17 -10.05
N SER A 374 9.54 6.86 -9.90
CA SER A 374 10.03 5.84 -8.97
C SER A 374 9.89 6.35 -7.54
N ALA A 375 8.85 5.89 -6.84
CA ALA A 375 8.59 6.35 -5.47
C ALA A 375 9.76 6.07 -4.53
N TRP A 376 10.30 4.83 -4.56
CA TRP A 376 11.47 4.46 -3.78
C TRP A 376 12.66 5.39 -4.03
N THR A 377 12.98 5.69 -5.28
CA THR A 377 14.14 6.53 -5.61
C THR A 377 13.95 7.95 -5.07
N VAL A 378 12.79 8.55 -5.32
CA VAL A 378 12.49 9.92 -4.89
C VAL A 378 12.47 10.05 -3.36
N THR A 379 11.93 9.05 -2.65
CA THR A 379 11.89 9.08 -1.18
C THR A 379 13.23 8.77 -0.53
N HIS A 380 14.20 8.24 -1.28
CA HIS A 380 15.55 7.94 -0.80
C HIS A 380 16.64 8.78 -1.48
N ASP A 381 16.26 9.91 -2.07
CA ASP A 381 17.19 10.83 -2.72
C ASP A 381 17.73 11.84 -1.69
N PRO A 382 19.05 11.94 -1.47
CA PRO A 382 19.65 12.92 -0.56
C PRO A 382 19.43 14.37 -1.00
N GLN A 383 19.00 14.63 -2.24
CA GLN A 383 18.55 15.95 -2.70
C GLN A 383 17.25 16.39 -2.00
N TYR A 384 16.41 15.44 -1.58
CA TYR A 384 15.11 15.72 -0.96
C TYR A 384 15.05 15.39 0.52
N PHE A 385 15.79 14.38 0.98
CA PHE A 385 15.80 13.96 2.37
C PHE A 385 17.23 13.81 2.88
N HIS A 386 17.60 14.57 3.90
CA HIS A 386 18.84 14.37 4.63
C HIS A 386 18.83 12.99 5.34
N ASP A 387 19.95 12.27 5.24
CA ASP A 387 20.09 10.88 5.67
C ASP A 387 18.88 10.02 5.27
N PRO A 388 18.64 9.83 3.96
CA PRO A 388 17.36 9.31 3.45
C PRO A 388 17.06 7.87 3.90
N MET A 389 18.10 7.11 4.24
CA MET A 389 17.98 5.72 4.71
C MET A 389 17.70 5.63 6.23
N THR A 390 17.77 6.74 6.96
CA THR A 390 17.53 6.78 8.40
C THR A 390 16.05 7.05 8.67
N PHE A 391 15.46 6.26 9.56
CA PHE A 391 14.10 6.51 10.05
C PHE A 391 14.12 7.66 11.04
N LYS A 392 13.63 8.84 10.62
CA LYS A 392 13.66 10.06 11.42
C LYS A 392 12.29 10.77 11.38
N PRO A 393 11.34 10.39 12.24
CA PRO A 393 10.03 11.05 12.32
C PRO A 393 10.14 12.58 12.51
N GLU A 394 11.19 13.07 13.17
CA GLU A 394 11.39 14.49 13.45
C GLU A 394 11.38 15.38 12.20
N ARG A 395 11.71 14.84 11.01
CA ARG A 395 11.66 15.59 9.75
C ARG A 395 10.26 16.10 9.37
N TRP A 396 9.22 15.54 9.97
CA TRP A 396 7.82 15.91 9.73
C TRP A 396 7.29 16.92 10.75
N LEU A 397 8.09 17.26 11.76
CA LEU A 397 7.69 18.11 12.89
C LEU A 397 8.54 19.37 12.99
N ASP A 398 9.84 19.25 12.71
CA ASP A 398 10.80 20.33 12.85
C ASP A 398 10.55 21.40 11.76
N PRO A 399 10.15 22.62 12.14
CA PRO A 399 9.90 23.70 11.18
C PRO A 399 11.18 24.17 10.46
N ASP A 400 12.35 23.88 11.04
CA ASP A 400 13.66 24.23 10.45
C ASP A 400 14.22 23.09 9.58
N CYS A 401 13.46 22.00 9.40
CA CYS A 401 13.87 20.89 8.54
C CYS A 401 13.90 21.33 7.07
N ALA A 402 15.05 21.17 6.43
CA ALA A 402 15.25 21.50 5.02
C ALA A 402 14.79 20.40 4.04
N ASP A 403 14.22 19.29 4.54
CA ASP A 403 13.76 18.20 3.70
C ASP A 403 12.53 18.59 2.87
N VAL A 404 12.49 18.12 1.63
CA VAL A 404 11.41 18.38 0.68
C VAL A 404 10.37 17.26 0.81
N THR A 405 9.50 17.37 1.82
CA THR A 405 8.50 16.34 2.13
C THR A 405 7.54 16.03 0.97
N GLU A 406 7.35 16.95 0.02
CA GLU A 406 6.57 16.73 -1.20
C GLU A 406 7.13 15.63 -2.12
N ALA A 407 8.39 15.22 -1.92
CA ALA A 407 8.99 14.06 -2.56
C ALA A 407 8.29 12.74 -2.15
N SER A 408 7.67 12.69 -0.97
CA SER A 408 6.88 11.55 -0.51
C SER A 408 5.41 11.70 -0.89
N GLN A 409 4.96 10.89 -1.86
CA GLN A 409 3.56 10.88 -2.33
C GLN A 409 2.93 9.48 -2.22
N PRO A 410 2.82 8.89 -1.02
CA PRO A 410 2.35 7.51 -0.83
C PRO A 410 0.91 7.30 -1.31
N PHE A 411 0.10 8.37 -1.34
CA PHE A 411 -1.29 8.35 -1.80
C PHE A 411 -1.50 8.88 -3.22
N SER A 412 -0.41 9.17 -3.95
CA SER A 412 -0.41 9.79 -5.28
C SER A 412 -1.17 11.13 -5.34
N LEU A 413 -1.35 11.69 -6.54
CA LEU A 413 -1.89 13.03 -6.78
C LEU A 413 -3.06 13.02 -7.78
N GLY A 414 -3.73 14.17 -7.89
CA GLY A 414 -4.71 14.48 -8.93
C GLY A 414 -5.98 13.63 -8.88
N TYR A 415 -6.65 13.49 -10.03
CA TYR A 415 -7.92 12.76 -10.14
C TYR A 415 -7.81 11.28 -9.71
N ARG A 416 -6.60 10.72 -9.79
CA ARG A 416 -6.30 9.32 -9.46
C ARG A 416 -5.73 9.14 -8.04
N ALA A 417 -5.68 10.20 -7.22
CA ALA A 417 -5.25 10.10 -5.82
C ALA A 417 -6.09 9.08 -5.04
N CYS A 418 -5.44 8.42 -4.09
CA CYS A 418 -6.00 7.33 -3.29
C CYS A 418 -7.28 7.77 -2.57
N ILE A 419 -8.36 7.01 -2.78
CA ILE A 419 -9.64 7.26 -2.09
C ILE A 419 -9.59 6.83 -0.62
N GLY A 420 -8.75 5.86 -0.29
CA GLY A 420 -8.62 5.29 1.07
C GLY A 420 -7.68 6.06 1.99
N ARG A 421 -7.15 7.23 1.58
CA ARG A 421 -6.14 7.97 2.36
C ARG A 421 -6.56 8.18 3.81
N ASN A 422 -7.74 8.76 4.03
CA ASN A 422 -8.23 9.06 5.39
C ASN A 422 -8.48 7.79 6.21
N PHE A 423 -8.93 6.72 5.55
CA PHE A 423 -9.14 5.43 6.19
C PHE A 423 -7.82 4.80 6.64
N ALA A 424 -6.79 4.84 5.80
CA ALA A 424 -5.47 4.33 6.14
C ALA A 424 -4.87 5.07 7.34
N PHE A 425 -4.95 6.42 7.39
CA PHE A 425 -4.47 7.17 8.55
C PHE A 425 -5.25 6.85 9.83
N LEU A 426 -6.57 6.70 9.74
CA LEU A 426 -7.43 6.28 10.85
C LEU A 426 -7.01 4.90 11.39
N GLU A 427 -6.86 3.93 10.50
CA GLU A 427 -6.49 2.55 10.83
C GLU A 427 -5.08 2.49 11.44
N MET A 428 -4.09 3.13 10.81
CA MET A 428 -2.71 3.12 11.28
C MET A 428 -2.54 3.81 12.63
N ALA A 429 -3.15 4.98 12.81
CA ALA A 429 -3.05 5.73 14.07
C ALA A 429 -3.70 4.96 15.22
N SER A 430 -4.88 4.38 14.99
CA SER A 430 -5.58 3.59 16.01
C SER A 430 -4.80 2.32 16.37
N CYS A 431 -4.28 1.60 15.37
CA CYS A 431 -3.52 0.36 15.58
C CYS A 431 -2.25 0.61 16.40
N LEU A 432 -1.41 1.58 15.99
CA LEU A 432 -0.18 1.91 16.72
C LEU A 432 -0.48 2.44 18.13
N SER A 433 -1.48 3.30 18.29
CA SER A 433 -1.86 3.84 19.60
C SER A 433 -2.27 2.75 20.57
N LYS A 434 -3.19 1.86 20.15
CA LYS A 434 -3.70 0.78 21.01
C LYS A 434 -2.62 -0.24 21.36
N MET A 435 -1.81 -0.63 20.38
CA MET A 435 -0.73 -1.59 20.59
C MET A 435 0.33 -1.05 21.56
N LEU A 436 0.82 0.17 21.36
CA LEU A 436 1.88 0.77 22.18
C LEU A 436 1.38 1.29 23.53
N PHE A 437 0.08 1.58 23.66
CA PHE A 437 -0.51 1.85 24.97
C PHE A 437 -0.45 0.62 25.88
N ARG A 438 -0.74 -0.57 25.32
CA ARG A 438 -0.85 -1.82 26.09
C ARG A 438 0.46 -2.54 26.32
N TYR A 439 1.35 -2.54 25.33
CA TYR A 439 2.56 -3.37 25.37
C TYR A 439 3.85 -2.56 25.23
N ASP A 440 4.90 -3.06 25.88
CA ASP A 440 6.28 -2.75 25.54
C ASP A 440 6.76 -3.78 24.50
N LEU A 441 7.36 -3.29 23.41
CA LEU A 441 7.76 -4.13 22.28
C LEU A 441 9.28 -4.33 22.26
N LYS A 442 9.75 -5.53 21.91
CA LYS A 442 11.16 -5.83 21.68
C LYS A 442 11.35 -6.63 20.40
N LEU A 443 12.29 -6.21 19.56
CA LEU A 443 12.68 -6.95 18.37
C LEU A 443 13.54 -8.15 18.76
N VAL A 444 13.21 -9.33 18.24
CA VAL A 444 13.93 -10.58 18.56
C VAL A 444 15.27 -10.63 17.84
N ASP A 445 15.30 -10.25 16.56
CA ASP A 445 16.51 -10.23 15.73
C ASP A 445 16.94 -8.79 15.44
N ASN A 446 17.91 -8.29 16.22
CA ASN A 446 18.46 -6.95 16.05
C ASN A 446 19.39 -6.83 14.83
N ASP A 447 19.78 -7.92 14.18
CA ASP A 447 20.62 -7.91 12.98
C ASP A 447 19.80 -7.92 11.68
N LEU A 448 18.48 -8.17 11.78
CA LEU A 448 17.57 -8.16 10.64
C LEU A 448 17.65 -6.82 9.86
N ASP A 449 18.03 -6.92 8.58
CA ASP A 449 17.81 -5.90 7.55
C ASP A 449 16.54 -6.27 6.78
N TRP A 450 15.43 -5.64 7.16
CA TRP A 450 14.10 -6.04 6.69
C TRP A 450 13.89 -5.74 5.20
N GLU A 451 14.45 -4.65 4.67
CA GLU A 451 14.36 -4.36 3.24
C GLU A 451 15.22 -5.33 2.43
N ALA A 452 16.43 -5.66 2.90
CA ALA A 452 17.24 -6.70 2.27
C ALA A 452 16.57 -8.08 2.33
N ALA A 453 15.87 -8.42 3.40
CA ALA A 453 15.16 -9.68 3.48
C ALA A 453 13.92 -9.72 2.57
N SER A 454 13.27 -8.57 2.35
CA SER A 454 12.04 -8.44 1.55
C SER A 454 12.26 -8.40 0.03
N ARG A 455 11.18 -8.54 -0.75
CA ARG A 455 11.16 -8.43 -2.23
C ARG A 455 10.04 -7.50 -2.68
N CYS A 456 10.28 -6.68 -3.69
CA CYS A 456 9.28 -5.76 -4.24
C CYS A 456 8.92 -6.17 -5.68
N TYR A 457 7.71 -6.70 -5.86
CA TYR A 457 7.09 -6.94 -7.17
C TYR A 457 6.12 -5.80 -7.47
N VAL A 458 4.84 -6.09 -7.79
CA VAL A 458 3.78 -5.05 -7.78
C VAL A 458 3.61 -4.46 -6.37
N MET A 459 3.74 -5.30 -5.35
CA MET A 459 3.74 -4.96 -3.92
C MET A 459 4.90 -5.69 -3.21
N TRP A 460 5.02 -5.48 -1.89
CA TRP A 460 6.08 -6.06 -1.07
C TRP A 460 5.76 -7.47 -0.58
N TRP A 461 6.69 -8.40 -0.83
CA TRP A 461 6.81 -9.66 -0.12
C TRP A 461 7.74 -9.41 1.06
N LYS A 462 7.12 -9.23 2.22
CA LYS A 462 7.76 -8.77 3.44
C LYS A 462 8.39 -9.96 4.16
N ALA A 463 9.61 -9.79 4.65
CA ALA A 463 10.20 -10.77 5.54
C ALA A 463 9.47 -10.78 6.89
N PRO A 464 9.40 -11.92 7.59
CA PRO A 464 8.80 -11.96 8.92
C PRO A 464 9.59 -11.09 9.89
N VAL A 465 8.89 -10.40 10.80
CA VAL A 465 9.49 -9.59 11.87
C VAL A 465 8.99 -10.14 13.19
N HIS A 466 9.87 -10.78 13.94
CA HIS A 466 9.51 -11.39 15.22
C HIS A 466 9.66 -10.38 16.36
N VAL A 467 8.55 -10.14 17.07
CA VAL A 467 8.46 -9.15 18.14
C VAL A 467 7.92 -9.81 19.41
N LEU A 468 8.54 -9.49 20.53
CA LEU A 468 8.03 -9.79 21.86
C LEU A 468 7.16 -8.63 22.33
N PHE A 469 5.99 -8.97 22.84
CA PHE A 469 5.03 -8.07 23.48
C PHE A 469 5.01 -8.40 24.98
N GLU A 470 5.40 -7.43 25.80
CA GLU A 470 5.36 -7.51 27.26
C GLU A 470 4.24 -6.60 27.74
N GLU A 471 3.32 -7.10 28.57
CA GLU A 471 2.30 -6.23 29.16
C GLU A 471 2.97 -5.11 29.95
N ARG A 472 2.48 -3.87 29.73
CA ARG A 472 2.91 -2.72 30.51
C ARG A 472 2.76 -3.05 32.00
N ALA A 473 3.87 -3.00 32.75
CA ALA A 473 3.81 -3.07 34.20
C ALA A 473 2.89 -1.95 34.71
N ARG A 474 1.82 -2.31 35.43
CA ARG A 474 0.99 -1.31 36.14
C ARG A 474 1.95 -0.49 37.00
N ARG A 475 2.01 0.83 36.79
CA ARG A 475 2.72 1.68 37.77
C ARG A 475 2.01 1.46 39.10
N ASN A 476 2.75 1.06 40.13
CA ASN A 476 2.28 0.90 41.51
C ASN A 476 1.77 2.22 42.15
N ASP A 477 1.50 3.26 41.38
CA ASP A 477 1.04 4.58 41.85
C ASP A 477 -0.50 4.70 41.86
N GLU A 478 -1.23 3.68 41.37
CA GLU A 478 -2.67 3.55 41.61
C GLU A 478 -2.89 2.87 42.96
N VAL A 479 -2.74 3.65 44.03
CA VAL A 479 -3.22 3.29 45.37
C VAL A 479 -4.73 3.06 45.27
N PRO A 480 -5.26 1.86 45.61
CA PRO A 480 -6.70 1.65 45.71
C PRO A 480 -7.26 2.63 46.76
N PRO A 481 -8.48 3.18 46.59
CA PRO A 481 -9.10 3.94 47.66
C PRO A 481 -9.17 3.05 48.89
N CYS A 482 -8.49 3.49 49.95
CA CYS A 482 -8.42 2.86 51.25
C CYS A 482 -9.81 2.37 51.64
N GLU A 483 -9.96 1.06 51.85
CA GLU A 483 -11.10 0.52 52.57
C GLU A 483 -11.12 1.22 53.94
N LEU A 484 -12.10 2.10 54.13
CA LEU A 484 -12.45 2.62 55.44
C LEU A 484 -12.96 1.42 56.22
N GLY A 485 -12.09 0.88 57.08
CA GLY A 485 -12.45 -0.10 58.07
C GLY A 485 -13.61 0.43 58.91
N GLU A 486 -14.67 -0.35 58.95
CA GLU A 486 -15.61 -0.35 60.06
C GLU A 486 -14.81 -0.65 61.33
N LEU A 487 -14.67 0.37 62.19
CA LEU A 487 -14.34 0.17 63.59
C LEU A 487 -15.51 0.69 64.42
N GLU A 488 -16.15 -0.29 65.04
CA GLU A 488 -17.06 -0.28 66.17
C GLU A 488 -16.98 0.99 67.04
N HIS A 489 -18.15 1.63 67.25
CA HIS A 489 -18.62 1.99 68.58
C HIS A 489 -20.14 2.18 68.62
#